data_AF-A0A941S0E5-F1
#
_entry.id   AF-A0A941S0E5-F1
#
_cell.length_a   1.000
_cell.length_b   1.000
_cell.length_c   1.000
_cell.angle_alpha   90.00
_cell.angle_beta   90.00
_cell.angle_gamma   90.00
#
_symmetry.space_group_name_H-M   'P 1'
#
loop_
_entity.id
_entity.type
_entity.pdbx_description
1 polymer ?
#
loop_
_entity_poly.entity_id
_entity_poly.type
_entity_poly.pdbx_seq_one_letter_code
_entity_poly.pdbx_strand_id
1 'polypeptide(L)'
;MLKKLWNDEAGAIISAELILVATIVVLGSIVGLASLRDAIVTELADVGAAIGSLNQTFQFSNITSQAGSLAGSQFQDAPDFGDAGGSNASNSMCVVIS
;
A
#
# COMPACT_ATOMS: atom_id res chain seq x y z
N MET A 1 34.88 -23.74 46.33
CA MET A 1 33.96 -23.86 45.18
C MET A 1 32.62 -23.16 45.42
N LEU A 2 31.94 -23.35 46.56
CA LEU A 2 30.64 -22.70 46.84
C LEU A 2 30.63 -21.15 46.77
N LYS A 3 31.72 -20.48 47.20
CA LYS A 3 31.85 -19.01 47.08
C LYS A 3 31.91 -18.49 45.64
N LYS A 4 32.32 -19.33 44.69
CA LYS A 4 32.39 -18.97 43.26
C LYS A 4 31.00 -19.00 42.61
N LEU A 5 30.14 -19.93 43.02
CA LEU A 5 28.75 -20.02 42.57
C LEU A 5 27.89 -18.86 43.15
N TRP A 6 28.15 -18.47 44.40
CA TRP A 6 27.47 -17.32 45.03
C TRP A 6 27.87 -15.96 44.43
N ASN A 7 29.04 -15.86 43.83
CA ASN A 7 29.52 -14.65 43.15
C ASN A 7 29.20 -14.65 41.64
N ASP A 8 28.54 -15.70 41.13
CA ASP A 8 28.12 -15.85 39.73
C ASP A 8 26.74 -15.22 39.47
N GLU A 9 25.98 -14.89 40.53
CA GLU A 9 24.67 -14.23 40.41
C GLU A 9 24.77 -12.81 39.84
N ALA A 10 25.92 -12.15 39.96
CA ALA A 10 26.14 -10.83 39.37
C ALA A 10 26.08 -10.84 37.83
N GLY A 11 26.45 -11.97 37.19
CA GLY A 11 26.30 -12.14 35.74
C GLY A 11 24.89 -12.57 35.32
N ALA A 12 24.19 -13.35 36.18
CA ALA A 12 22.83 -13.82 35.95
C ALA A 12 21.77 -12.70 36.05
N ILE A 13 21.94 -11.76 36.99
CA ILE A 13 21.05 -10.61 37.18
C ILE A 13 21.08 -9.68 35.95
N ILE A 14 22.27 -9.38 35.43
CA ILE A 14 22.45 -8.50 34.25
C ILE A 14 21.89 -9.14 32.97
N SER A 15 21.96 -10.47 32.85
CA SER A 15 21.46 -11.18 31.67
C SER A 15 19.94 -11.41 31.70
N ALA A 16 19.34 -11.60 32.89
CA ALA A 16 17.88 -11.70 33.02
C ALA A 16 17.16 -10.39 32.65
N GLU A 17 17.70 -9.24 33.05
CA GLU A 17 17.15 -7.93 32.71
C GLU A 17 17.27 -7.64 31.20
N LEU A 18 18.40 -7.98 30.59
CA LEU A 18 18.62 -7.80 29.15
C LEU A 18 17.68 -8.67 28.31
N ILE A 19 17.40 -9.91 28.73
CA ILE A 19 16.48 -10.80 28.02
C ILE A 19 15.04 -10.31 28.11
N LEU A 20 14.65 -9.72 29.24
CA LEU A 20 13.34 -9.12 29.43
C LEU A 20 13.15 -7.92 28.47
N VAL A 21 14.13 -7.02 28.37
CA VAL A 21 14.06 -5.91 27.41
C VAL A 21 14.10 -6.41 25.97
N ALA A 22 14.97 -7.37 25.65
CA ALA A 22 15.06 -7.93 24.30
C ALA A 22 13.75 -8.57 23.84
N THR A 23 13.07 -9.31 24.71
CA THR A 23 11.77 -9.93 24.39
C THR A 23 10.67 -8.90 24.19
N ILE A 24 10.63 -7.83 25.00
CA ILE A 24 9.69 -6.72 24.81
C ILE A 24 9.93 -6.03 23.45
N VAL A 25 11.20 -5.78 23.10
CA VAL A 25 11.57 -5.17 21.81
C VAL A 25 11.19 -6.07 20.63
N VAL A 26 11.39 -7.39 20.74
CA VAL A 26 11.00 -8.35 19.69
C VAL A 26 9.48 -8.39 19.52
N LEU A 27 8.72 -8.44 20.62
CA LEU A 27 7.25 -8.42 20.55
C LEU A 27 6.74 -7.11 19.97
N GLY A 28 7.33 -5.98 20.40
CA GLY A 28 7.01 -4.66 19.88
C GLY A 28 7.36 -4.50 18.40
N SER A 29 8.48 -5.07 17.95
CA SER A 29 8.87 -4.99 16.54
C SER A 29 7.98 -5.88 15.66
N ILE A 30 7.52 -7.04 16.13
CA ILE A 30 6.57 -7.87 15.37
C ILE A 30 5.27 -7.11 15.11
N VAL A 31 4.66 -6.55 16.15
CA VAL A 31 3.39 -5.79 16.01
C VAL A 31 3.62 -4.51 15.22
N GLY A 32 4.73 -3.80 15.48
CA GLY A 32 5.09 -2.58 14.77
C GLY A 32 5.29 -2.83 13.27
N LEU A 33 6.01 -3.88 12.88
CA LEU A 33 6.25 -4.22 11.49
C LEU A 33 4.98 -4.72 10.79
N ALA A 34 4.10 -5.43 11.50
CA ALA A 34 2.79 -5.82 10.98
C ALA A 34 1.94 -4.58 10.66
N SER A 35 1.86 -3.62 11.58
CA SER A 35 1.13 -2.36 11.35
C SER A 35 1.73 -1.53 10.20
N LEU A 36 3.06 -1.48 10.10
CA LEU A 36 3.75 -0.79 9.00
C LEU A 36 3.44 -1.45 7.65
N ARG A 37 3.45 -2.78 7.60
CA ARG A 37 3.07 -3.53 6.38
C ARG A 37 1.65 -3.15 5.95
N ASP A 38 0.70 -3.19 6.88
CA ASP A 38 -0.70 -2.94 6.55
C ASP A 38 -0.92 -1.49 6.10
N ALA A 39 -0.23 -0.53 6.73
CA ALA A 39 -0.23 0.86 6.29
C ALA A 39 0.34 1.03 4.87
N ILE A 40 1.50 0.44 4.58
CA ILE A 40 2.12 0.50 3.24
C ILE A 40 1.21 -0.13 2.18
N VAL A 41 0.60 -1.28 2.47
CA VAL A 41 -0.31 -1.97 1.53
C VAL A 41 -1.52 -1.10 1.21
N THR A 42 -2.07 -0.40 2.22
CA THR A 42 -3.20 0.52 2.04
C THR A 42 -2.81 1.68 1.15
N GLU A 43 -1.69 2.36 1.44
CA GLU A 43 -1.21 3.48 0.62
C GLU A 43 -0.88 3.05 -0.82
N LEU A 44 -0.31 1.87 -1.02
CA LEU A 44 -0.05 1.34 -2.37
C LEU A 44 -1.33 1.01 -3.12
N ALA A 45 -2.38 0.56 -2.42
CA ALA A 45 -3.69 0.33 -3.01
C ALA A 45 -4.32 1.65 -3.49
N ASP A 46 -4.22 2.70 -2.67
CA ASP A 46 -4.72 4.04 -3.01
C ASP A 46 -3.91 4.68 -4.15
N VAL A 47 -2.58 4.50 -4.17
CA VAL A 47 -1.73 4.90 -5.31
C VAL A 47 -2.12 4.14 -6.58
N GLY A 48 -2.38 2.83 -6.48
CA GLY A 48 -2.82 2.01 -7.61
C GLY A 48 -4.15 2.48 -8.19
N ALA A 49 -5.12 2.78 -7.32
CA ALA A 49 -6.39 3.36 -7.71
C ALA A 49 -6.25 4.76 -8.32
N ALA A 50 -5.37 5.61 -7.77
CA ALA A 50 -5.08 6.92 -8.34
C ALA A 50 -4.51 6.82 -9.76
N ILE A 51 -3.59 5.88 -10.01
CA ILE A 51 -3.05 5.62 -11.35
C ILE A 51 -4.14 5.09 -12.29
N GLY A 52 -5.02 4.19 -11.82
CA GLY A 52 -6.15 3.68 -12.61
C GLY A 52 -7.17 4.76 -12.95
N SER A 53 -7.40 5.73 -12.05
CA SER A 53 -8.34 6.83 -12.26
C SER A 53 -7.88 7.88 -13.30
N LEU A 54 -6.66 7.76 -13.82
CA LEU A 54 -6.16 8.65 -14.86
C LEU A 54 -6.98 8.45 -16.15
N ASN A 55 -7.66 9.50 -16.58
CA ASN A 55 -8.42 9.48 -17.81
C ASN A 55 -7.48 9.38 -19.03
N GLN A 56 -7.50 8.24 -19.72
CA GLN A 56 -6.68 7.99 -20.92
C GLN A 56 -7.40 8.37 -22.23
N THR A 57 -8.49 9.14 -22.18
CA THR A 57 -9.27 9.57 -23.36
C THR A 57 -8.70 10.87 -23.94
N PHE A 58 -8.60 10.94 -25.28
CA PHE A 58 -8.29 12.19 -25.98
C PHE A 58 -9.28 12.47 -27.11
N GLN A 59 -9.58 13.74 -27.37
CA GLN A 59 -10.45 14.15 -28.47
C GLN A 59 -10.02 15.52 -29.00
N PHE A 60 -9.90 15.65 -30.32
CA PHE A 60 -9.86 16.95 -31.00
C PHE A 60 -10.77 16.93 -32.23
N SER A 61 -11.42 18.07 -32.47
CA SER A 61 -12.43 18.21 -33.52
C SER A 61 -11.81 18.42 -34.90
N ASN A 62 -12.60 18.10 -35.94
CA ASN A 62 -12.24 18.46 -37.31
C ASN A 62 -12.28 20.00 -37.47
N ILE A 63 -11.46 20.53 -38.37
CA ILE A 63 -11.46 21.97 -38.67
C ILE A 63 -11.74 22.11 -40.16
N THR A 64 -12.86 22.74 -40.51
CA THR A 64 -13.29 22.93 -41.90
C THR A 64 -13.28 24.42 -42.23
N SER A 65 -12.65 24.78 -43.35
CA SER A 65 -12.61 26.14 -43.90
C SER A 65 -12.94 26.12 -45.39
N GLN A 66 -13.20 27.29 -45.97
CA GLN A 66 -13.49 27.44 -47.39
C GLN A 66 -12.30 27.00 -48.29
N ALA A 67 -11.10 26.86 -47.73
CA ALA A 67 -9.88 26.44 -48.44
C ALA A 67 -9.49 24.96 -48.18
N GLY A 68 -10.22 24.22 -47.34
CA GLY A 68 -9.92 22.82 -47.04
C GLY A 68 -10.43 22.34 -45.68
N SER A 69 -10.33 21.03 -45.45
CA SER A 69 -10.76 20.37 -44.21
C SER A 69 -9.62 19.55 -43.59
N LEU A 70 -9.48 19.62 -42.28
CA LEU A 70 -8.60 18.78 -41.46
C LEU A 70 -9.46 17.81 -40.66
N ALA A 71 -9.17 16.51 -40.77
CA ALA A 71 -9.87 15.49 -40.00
C ALA A 71 -9.54 15.60 -38.50
N GLY A 72 -10.56 15.42 -37.65
CA GLY A 72 -10.38 15.26 -36.21
C GLY A 72 -9.92 13.85 -35.84
N SER A 73 -9.54 13.65 -34.59
CA SER A 73 -9.28 12.31 -34.05
C SER A 73 -9.73 12.24 -32.59
N GLN A 74 -10.17 11.05 -32.21
CA GLN A 74 -10.53 10.74 -30.83
C GLN A 74 -10.15 9.30 -30.49
N PHE A 75 -9.77 9.09 -29.25
CA PHE A 75 -9.67 7.79 -28.61
C PHE A 75 -10.43 7.88 -27.30
N GLN A 76 -11.42 7.01 -27.14
CA GLN A 76 -12.19 6.91 -25.91
C GLN A 76 -11.82 5.61 -25.23
N ASP A 77 -11.30 5.74 -24.02
CA ASP A 77 -10.98 4.62 -23.17
C ASP A 77 -12.28 3.94 -22.73
N ALA A 78 -12.35 2.62 -22.88
CA ALA A 78 -13.54 1.85 -22.55
C ALA A 78 -13.44 1.41 -21.08
N PRO A 79 -14.53 1.52 -20.30
CA PRO A 79 -14.48 1.17 -18.88
C PRO A 79 -14.08 -0.29 -18.71
N ASP A 80 -13.02 -0.52 -17.93
CA ASP A 80 -12.53 -1.86 -17.61
C ASP A 80 -12.86 -2.26 -16.16
N PHE A 81 -12.25 -3.35 -15.68
CA PHE A 81 -12.49 -3.85 -14.33
C PHE A 81 -11.90 -2.88 -13.28
N GLY A 82 -12.73 -1.95 -12.80
CA GLY A 82 -12.34 -0.94 -11.80
C GLY A 82 -13.00 0.42 -12.03
N ASP A 83 -13.46 0.70 -13.26
CA ASP A 83 -13.95 2.03 -13.65
C ASP A 83 -15.45 2.26 -13.41
N ALA A 84 -16.25 1.19 -13.46
CA ALA A 84 -17.67 1.29 -13.22
C ALA A 84 -17.93 1.24 -11.71
N GLY A 85 -18.27 2.37 -11.10
CA GLY A 85 -18.74 2.49 -9.70
C GLY A 85 -20.05 1.76 -9.38
N GLY A 86 -20.35 0.66 -10.07
CA GLY A 86 -21.52 -0.18 -9.91
C GLY A 86 -21.16 -1.50 -9.23
N SER A 87 -21.45 -1.55 -7.93
CA SER A 87 -21.45 -2.73 -7.08
C SER A 87 -22.39 -3.84 -7.61
N ASN A 88 -21.92 -4.73 -8.50
CA ASN A 88 -22.58 -6.00 -8.82
C ASN A 88 -21.60 -7.05 -9.34
N ALA A 89 -20.53 -7.28 -8.58
CA ALA A 89 -19.74 -8.48 -8.73
C ALA A 89 -19.45 -9.01 -7.33
N SER A 90 -20.05 -10.17 -7.02
CA SER A 90 -19.96 -10.90 -5.75
C SER A 90 -18.54 -11.37 -5.39
N ASN A 91 -17.50 -10.78 -5.99
CA ASN A 91 -16.08 -11.07 -5.80
C ASN A 91 -15.15 -9.95 -6.31
N SER A 92 -15.57 -8.67 -6.27
CA SER A 92 -14.69 -7.58 -6.74
C SER A 92 -13.92 -6.92 -5.61
N MET A 93 -12.62 -7.21 -5.58
CA MET A 93 -11.57 -6.45 -4.92
C MET A 93 -11.39 -5.09 -5.63
N CYS A 94 -12.45 -4.30 -5.72
CA CYS A 94 -12.39 -2.92 -6.18
C CYS A 94 -12.20 -2.04 -4.96
N VAL A 95 -11.11 -1.27 -4.94
CA VAL A 95 -10.84 -0.27 -3.89
C VAL A 95 -11.75 0.93 -4.18
N VAL A 96 -12.83 1.03 -3.42
CA VAL A 96 -13.72 2.19 -3.48
C VAL A 96 -13.11 3.29 -2.63
N ILE A 97 -12.63 4.35 -3.27
CA ILE A 97 -12.16 5.56 -2.58
C ILE A 97 -13.38 6.45 -2.30
N SER A 98 -13.65 6.66 -1.02
CA SER A 98 -14.67 7.59 -0.50
C SER A 98 -14.12 8.99 -0.29
#